data_AF-A0A9Q3P5X2-F1
#
_entry.id   AF-A0A9Q3P5X2-F1
#
_cell.length_a   1.000
_cell.length_b   1.000
_cell.length_c   1.000
_cell.angle_alpha   90.00
_cell.angle_beta   90.00
_cell.angle_gamma   90.00
#
_symmetry.space_group_name_H-M   'P 1'
#
loop_
_entity.id
_entity.type
_entity.pdbx_description
1 polymer ?
#
loop_
_entity_poly.entity_id
_entity_poly.type
_entity_poly.pdbx_seq_one_letter_code
_entity_poly.pdbx_strand_id
1 'polypeptide(L)'
;MWSYLKGSQKVEPVNLQLEKFKSEELNRPEISLHLTDNQENELPALLYDHREAFASEKELLGEIIVHEADIILNTERPYPPLLRRPAYPAIPKSREAL
;
A
#
# COMPACT_ATOMS: atom_id res chain seq x y z
N MET A 1 -4.83 -14.22 -54.24
CA MET A 1 -3.66 -14.19 -53.35
C MET A 1 -3.27 -12.72 -53.12
N TRP A 2 -3.83 -12.08 -52.10
CA TRP A 2 -3.39 -10.77 -51.61
C TRP A 2 -3.34 -10.88 -50.08
N SER A 3 -2.13 -10.80 -49.53
CA SER A 3 -1.83 -10.86 -48.10
C SER A 3 -1.76 -9.45 -47.49
N TYR A 4 -1.87 -9.43 -46.16
CA TYR A 4 -1.53 -8.37 -45.20
C TYR A 4 -2.62 -7.35 -44.83
N LEU A 5 -3.37 -7.70 -43.79
CA LEU A 5 -3.81 -6.76 -42.76
C LEU A 5 -3.00 -7.05 -41.50
N LYS A 6 -1.85 -6.37 -41.32
CA LYS A 6 -1.24 -6.30 -39.99
C LYS A 6 -2.13 -5.41 -39.13
N GLY A 7 -2.57 -5.96 -38.00
CA GLY A 7 -3.38 -5.26 -37.02
C GLY A 7 -2.73 -3.95 -36.57
N SER A 8 -3.58 -2.93 -36.43
CA SER A 8 -3.24 -1.66 -35.82
C SER A 8 -2.71 -1.88 -34.41
N GLN A 9 -1.40 -1.80 -34.22
CA GLN A 9 -0.83 -1.55 -32.90
C GLN A 9 -1.18 -0.10 -32.53
N LYS A 10 -2.07 0.07 -31.55
CA LYS A 10 -2.20 1.33 -30.81
C LYS A 10 -0.86 1.58 -30.13
N VAL A 11 -0.07 2.49 -30.69
CA VAL A 11 1.12 3.01 -30.01
C VAL A 11 0.60 4.03 -29.01
N GLU A 12 0.46 3.62 -27.76
CA GLU A 12 0.14 4.56 -26.68
C GLU A 12 1.29 5.55 -26.52
N PRO A 13 1.01 6.83 -26.22
CA PRO A 13 2.05 7.83 -26.07
C PRO A 13 2.99 7.40 -24.94
N VAL A 14 4.26 7.20 -25.29
CA VAL A 14 5.31 6.85 -24.33
C VAL A 14 5.35 7.92 -23.26
N ASN A 15 4.94 7.55 -22.05
CA ASN A 15 4.90 8.47 -20.92
C ASN A 15 6.34 8.72 -20.45
N LEU A 16 6.93 9.83 -20.89
CA LEU A 16 8.31 10.22 -20.56
C LEU A 16 8.57 10.27 -19.05
N GLN A 17 7.56 10.55 -18.23
CA GLN A 17 7.73 10.58 -16.78
C GLN A 17 7.80 9.18 -16.18
N LEU A 18 7.02 8.23 -16.70
CA LEU A 18 7.08 6.83 -16.31
C LEU A 18 8.46 6.22 -16.62
N GLU A 19 9.01 6.52 -17.81
CA GLU A 19 10.33 6.02 -18.20
C GLU A 19 11.46 6.59 -17.35
N LYS A 20 11.38 7.88 -16.98
CA LYS A 20 12.30 8.49 -16.01
C LYS A 20 12.19 7.82 -14.65
N PHE A 21 10.97 7.66 -14.14
CA PHE A 21 10.70 6.96 -12.88
C PHE A 21 11.27 5.54 -12.85
N LYS A 22 11.08 4.77 -13.94
CA LYS A 22 11.69 3.43 -14.08
C LYS A 22 13.21 3.48 -13.96
N SER A 23 13.86 4.44 -14.62
CA SER A 23 15.32 4.54 -14.66
C SER A 23 15.95 5.07 -13.36
N GLU A 24 15.23 5.94 -12.64
CA GLU A 24 15.74 6.66 -11.46
C GLU A 24 15.37 5.94 -10.16
N GLU A 25 14.12 5.46 -10.03
CA GLU A 25 13.61 4.88 -8.79
C GLU A 25 13.52 3.35 -8.82
N LEU A 26 13.18 2.74 -9.96
CA LEU A 26 13.05 1.28 -10.08
C LEU A 26 14.34 0.55 -10.48
N ASN A 27 15.48 1.27 -10.52
CA ASN A 27 16.78 0.68 -10.82
C ASN A 27 17.46 0.05 -9.59
N ARG A 28 16.95 0.34 -8.38
CA ARG A 28 17.47 -0.15 -7.09
C ARG A 28 16.60 -1.13 -6.29
N PRO A 29 15.26 -1.23 -6.45
CA PRO A 29 14.47 -2.08 -5.59
C PRO A 29 14.72 -3.55 -5.94
N GLU A 30 14.85 -4.37 -4.91
CA GLU A 30 14.81 -5.84 -5.01
C GLU A 30 13.38 -6.26 -5.37
N ILE A 31 12.99 -6.04 -6.63
CA ILE A 31 11.74 -6.56 -7.16
C ILE A 31 11.82 -8.09 -7.10
N SER A 32 10.78 -8.72 -6.56
CA SER A 32 10.79 -10.16 -6.34
C SER A 32 10.96 -10.93 -7.64
N LEU A 33 11.83 -11.95 -7.63
CA LEU A 33 12.13 -12.82 -8.79
C LEU A 33 10.99 -13.79 -9.16
N HIS A 34 9.87 -13.73 -8.43
CA HIS A 34 8.72 -14.61 -8.60
C HIS A 34 7.55 -13.96 -9.35
N LEU A 35 7.77 -12.77 -9.93
CA LEU A 35 6.78 -12.13 -10.77
C LEU A 35 6.65 -12.85 -12.10
N THR A 36 5.42 -12.90 -12.59
CA THR A 36 5.15 -13.31 -13.98
C THR A 36 5.43 -12.15 -14.93
N ASP A 37 5.74 -12.44 -16.20
CA ASP A 37 6.01 -11.42 -17.22
C ASP A 37 4.93 -10.33 -17.29
N ASN A 38 3.67 -10.70 -17.10
CA ASN A 38 2.57 -9.72 -17.08
C ASN A 38 2.67 -8.78 -15.87
N GLN A 39 2.99 -9.31 -14.70
CA GLN A 39 3.12 -8.53 -13.47
C GLN A 39 4.33 -7.61 -13.52
N GLU A 40 5.46 -8.04 -14.08
CA GLU A 40 6.62 -7.17 -14.26
C GLU A 40 6.32 -5.97 -15.16
N ASN A 41 5.46 -6.15 -16.17
CA ASN A 41 5.07 -5.07 -17.08
C ASN A 41 4.05 -4.10 -16.44
N GLU A 42 3.16 -4.60 -15.58
CA GLU A 42 2.12 -3.79 -14.92
C GLU A 42 2.65 -3.06 -13.67
N LEU A 43 3.59 -3.66 -12.95
CA LEU A 43 4.10 -3.15 -11.68
C LEU A 43 4.64 -1.70 -11.77
N PRO A 44 5.45 -1.30 -12.76
CA PRO A 44 5.97 0.07 -12.85
C PRO A 44 4.87 1.12 -12.99
N ALA A 45 3.80 0.81 -13.72
CA ALA A 45 2.67 1.72 -13.87
C ALA A 45 1.93 1.88 -12.53
N LEU A 46 1.69 0.77 -11.84
CA LEU A 46 1.00 0.76 -10.55
C LEU A 46 1.80 1.49 -9.47
N LEU A 47 3.12 1.30 -9.42
CA LEU A 47 4.01 2.02 -8.50
C LEU A 47 4.09 3.51 -8.81
N TYR A 48 4.05 3.90 -10.09
CA TYR A 48 4.06 5.31 -10.48
C TYR A 48 2.76 6.03 -10.09
N ASP A 49 1.62 5.36 -10.30
CA ASP A 49 0.29 5.89 -9.97
C ASP A 49 0.11 6.06 -8.45
N HIS A 50 0.75 5.20 -7.65
CA HIS A 50 0.67 5.21 -6.19
C HIS A 50 1.97 5.64 -5.50
N ARG A 51 2.86 6.33 -6.21
CA ARG A 51 4.21 6.67 -5.70
C ARG A 51 4.19 7.41 -4.36
N GLU A 52 3.21 8.28 -4.13
CA GLU A 52 3.08 9.06 -2.89
C GLU A 52 2.75 8.20 -1.65
N ALA A 53 2.27 6.97 -1.84
CA ALA A 53 2.03 6.04 -0.74
C ALA A 53 3.31 5.29 -0.30
N PHE A 54 4.31 5.21 -1.19
CA PHE A 54 5.50 4.39 -1.01
C PHE A 54 6.81 5.19 -1.00
N ALA A 55 6.75 6.47 -1.36
CA ALA A 55 7.86 7.40 -1.39
C ALA A 55 7.40 8.80 -0.97
N SER A 56 8.30 9.55 -0.33
CA SER A 56 8.12 10.95 0.06
C SER A 56 9.26 11.79 -0.54
N GLU A 57 9.19 13.11 -0.44
CA GLU A 57 10.25 14.01 -0.95
C GLU A 57 11.64 13.72 -0.35
N LYS A 58 11.70 13.00 0.77
CA LYS A 58 12.92 12.69 1.52
C LYS A 58 13.35 11.22 1.45
N GLU A 59 12.41 10.32 1.17
CA GLU A 59 12.62 8.86 1.27
C GLU A 59 12.10 8.22 -0.01
N LEU A 60 13.00 7.53 -0.72
CA LEU A 60 12.69 6.89 -1.98
C LEU A 60 11.89 5.59 -1.76
N LEU A 61 11.37 5.05 -2.87
CA LEU A 61 10.71 3.75 -2.91
C LEU A 61 11.57 2.66 -2.26
N GLY A 62 11.06 2.05 -1.19
CA GLY A 62 11.75 0.99 -0.44
C GLY A 62 12.65 1.48 0.70
N GLU A 63 12.85 2.79 0.88
CA GLU A 63 13.56 3.35 2.04
C GLU A 63 12.65 3.55 3.26
N ILE A 64 11.33 3.52 3.08
CA ILE A 64 10.35 3.61 4.16
C ILE A 64 10.31 2.28 4.92
N ILE A 65 11.10 2.18 6.00
CA ILE A 65 11.24 0.97 6.82
C ILE A 65 10.09 0.82 7.83
N VAL A 66 9.44 1.92 8.23
CA VAL A 66 8.42 1.93 9.30
C VAL A 66 7.26 2.86 8.93
N HIS A 67 6.06 2.29 8.82
CA HIS A 67 4.81 3.06 8.83
C HIS A 67 4.34 3.20 10.28
N GLU A 68 4.69 4.29 10.97
CA GLU A 68 4.12 4.59 12.28
C GLU A 68 2.87 5.46 12.10
N ALA A 69 1.71 4.91 12.43
CA ALA A 69 0.43 5.60 12.35
C ALA A 69 -0.11 5.85 13.77
N ASP A 70 -0.02 7.10 14.22
CA ASP A 70 -0.62 7.53 15.48
C ASP A 70 -2.14 7.74 15.29
N ILE A 71 -2.93 6.76 15.70
CA ILE A 71 -4.38 6.85 15.69
C ILE A 71 -4.86 7.37 17.04
N ILE A 72 -5.11 8.68 17.10
CA ILE A 72 -5.67 9.32 18.30
C ILE A 72 -7.19 9.37 18.18
N LEU A 73 -7.89 8.63 19.05
CA LEU A 73 -9.34 8.74 19.19
C LEU A 73 -9.69 10.07 19.87
N ASN A 74 -10.19 11.03 19.11
CA ASN A 74 -10.75 12.30 19.60
C ASN A 74 -12.09 12.08 20.32
N THR A 75 -12.09 11.28 21.37
CA THR A 75 -13.26 11.09 22.24
C THR A 75 -12.97 11.66 23.61
N GLU A 76 -13.57 12.80 23.90
CA GLU A 76 -13.60 13.37 25.24
C GLU A 76 -14.62 12.64 26.11
N ARG A 77 -14.46 12.71 27.44
CA ARG A 77 -15.43 12.09 28.35
C ARG A 77 -16.76 12.85 28.30
N PRO A 78 -17.90 12.16 28.44
CA PRO A 78 -18.04 10.72 28.67
C PRO A 78 -17.97 9.91 27.37
N TYR A 79 -17.22 8.80 27.39
CA TYR A 79 -17.08 7.92 26.22
C TYR A 79 -18.45 7.38 25.73
N PRO A 80 -18.62 7.19 24.41
CA PRO A 80 -19.79 6.55 23.82
C PRO A 80 -20.10 5.21 24.51
N PRO A 81 -21.39 4.86 24.74
CA PRO A 81 -21.78 3.61 25.41
C PRO A 81 -21.13 2.34 24.84
N LEU A 82 -20.88 2.31 23.54
CA LEU A 82 -20.23 1.20 22.82
C LEU A 82 -18.75 1.00 23.20
N LEU A 83 -18.07 2.05 23.67
CA LEU A 83 -16.68 2.03 24.10
C LEU A 83 -16.55 1.92 25.62
N ARG A 84 -17.67 1.85 26.35
CA ARG A 84 -17.64 1.65 27.80
C ARG A 84 -17.32 0.19 28.06
N ARG A 85 -16.24 -0.05 28.81
CA ARG A 85 -15.95 -1.39 29.33
C ARG A 85 -17.18 -1.88 30.10
N PRO A 86 -17.62 -3.15 29.95
CA PRO A 86 -18.64 -3.71 30.82
C PRO A 86 -18.15 -3.59 32.27
N ALA A 87 -19.09 -3.50 33.22
CA ALA A 87 -18.74 -3.50 34.63
C ALA A 87 -17.84 -4.71 34.91
N TYR A 88 -16.69 -4.48 35.55
CA TYR A 88 -15.81 -5.57 35.96
C TYR A 88 -16.66 -6.55 36.79
N PRO A 89 -16.62 -7.86 36.49
CA PRO A 89 -17.42 -8.81 37.24
C PRO A 89 -17.08 -8.63 38.72
N ALA A 90 -18.12 -8.42 39.54
CA ALA A 90 -17.91 -8.22 40.96
C ALA A 90 -17.09 -9.40 41.49
N ILE A 91 -15.98 -9.10 42.18
CA ILE A 91 -15.19 -10.13 42.86
C ILE A 91 -16.17 -10.92 43.74
N PRO A 92 -16.25 -12.26 43.59
CA PRO A 92 -17.17 -13.06 44.39
C PRO A 92 -16.84 -12.83 45.86
N LYS A 93 -17.78 -12.25 46.60
CA LYS A 93 -17.61 -11.91 48.02
C LYS A 93 -17.67 -13.14 48.93
N SER A 94 -17.89 -14.35 48.40
CA SER A 94 -17.93 -15.58 49.19
C SER A 94 -16.65 -16.40 49.00
N ARG A 95 -16.06 -16.76 50.14
CA ARG A 95 -14.87 -17.62 50.27
C ARG A 95 -15.14 -19.09 49.92
N GLU A 96 -16.36 -19.44 49.49
CA GLU A 96 -16.78 -20.81 49.13
C GLU A 96 -16.49 -21.16 47.67
N ALA A 97 -16.07 -20.19 46.84
CA ALA A 97 -15.78 -20.38 45.42
C ALA A 97 -14.28 -20.27 45.06
N LEU A 98 -13.39 -20.33 46.05
CA LEU A 98 -11.93 -20.48 45.86
C LEU A 98 -11.50 -21.92 46.10
#